data_AF-A0A395L1Y4-F1
#
_entry.id   AF-A0A395L1Y4-F1
#
_cell.length_a   1.000
_cell.length_b   1.000
_cell.length_c   1.000
_cell.angle_alpha   90.00
_cell.angle_beta   90.00
_cell.angle_gamma   90.00
#
_symmetry.space_group_name_H-M   'P 1'
#
loop_
_entity.id
_entity.type
_entity.pdbx_description
1 polymer ?
#
loop_
_entity_poly.entity_id
_entity_poly.type
_entity_poly.pdbx_seq_one_letter_code
_entity_poly.pdbx_strand_id
1 'polypeptide(L)' 'MSEVPPQHLTEQEPRSRRRQELLTFLVLAFGIWPIVAVGTVAGYGFLVWFYQMIFGPPGPLGH' A
#
# COMPACT_ATOMS: atom_id res chain seq x y z
N MET A 1 28.37 -13.88 48.24
CA MET A 1 29.06 -13.55 46.98
C MET A 1 28.13 -14.02 45.87
N SER A 2 27.23 -13.14 45.44
CA SER A 2 26.22 -13.43 44.44
C SER A 2 26.48 -12.47 43.28
N GLU A 3 27.28 -12.90 42.31
CA GLU A 3 27.46 -12.13 41.09
C GLU A 3 26.13 -12.16 40.33
N VAL A 4 25.41 -11.04 40.39
CA VAL A 4 24.30 -10.77 39.48
C VAL A 4 24.92 -10.68 38.08
N PRO A 5 24.53 -11.53 37.11
CA PRO A 5 25.11 -11.48 35.78
C PRO A 5 24.81 -10.12 35.14
N PRO A 6 25.74 -9.56 34.34
CA PRO A 6 25.47 -8.33 33.61
C PRO A 6 24.29 -8.59 32.67
N GLN A 7 23.21 -7.82 32.87
CA GLN A 7 22.04 -7.82 32.02
C GLN A 7 22.44 -7.30 30.62
N HIS A 8 22.87 -8.20 29.74
CA HIS A 8 23.01 -7.92 28.31
C HIS A 8 21.61 -7.75 27.69
N LEU A 9 20.97 -6.59 27.87
CA LEU A 9 19.59 -6.39 27.37
C LEU A 9 19.37 -5.16 26.49
N THR A 10 20.37 -4.33 26.19
CA THR A 10 20.08 -3.02 25.59
C THR A 10 21.01 -2.56 24.46
N GLU A 11 21.50 -3.48 23.62
CA GLU A 11 22.23 -3.08 22.39
C GLU A 11 21.43 -3.27 21.09
N GLN A 12 20.20 -3.81 21.16
CA GLN A 12 19.33 -4.03 19.99
C GLN A 12 18.35 -2.87 19.68
N GLU A 13 18.24 -1.88 20.58
CA GLU A 13 17.19 -0.85 20.57
C GLU A 13 17.22 0.12 19.36
N PRO A 14 18.35 0.72 18.93
CA PRO A 14 18.29 1.77 17.90
C PRO A 14 18.13 1.23 16.47
N ARG A 15 18.60 0.01 16.19
CA ARG A 15 18.56 -0.58 14.84
C ARG A 15 17.22 -1.26 14.54
N SER A 16 16.58 -1.83 15.57
CA SER A 16 15.26 -2.45 15.45
C SER A 16 14.18 -1.41 15.14
N ARG A 17 14.22 -0.26 15.83
CA ARG A 17 13.23 0.84 15.68
C ARG A 17 13.19 1.41 14.25
N ARG A 18 14.34 1.68 13.63
CA ARG A 18 14.42 2.17 12.24
C ARG A 18 13.84 1.18 11.21
N ARG A 19 14.04 -0.13 11.41
CA ARG A 19 13.47 -1.15 10.51
C ARG A 19 11.95 -1.24 10.67
N GLN A 20 11.44 -1.11 11.88
CA GLN A 20 10.00 -1.09 12.14
C GLN A 20 9.32 0.13 11.52
N GLU A 21 9.91 1.32 11.63
CA GLU A 21 9.40 2.53 10.98
C GLU A 21 9.35 2.36 9.46
N LEU A 22 10.43 1.88 8.83
CA LEU A 22 10.45 1.62 7.38
C LEU A 22 9.40 0.59 6.96
N LEU A 23 9.19 -0.49 7.73
CA LEU A 23 8.15 -1.48 7.44
C LEU A 23 6.76 -0.88 7.56
N THR A 24 6.50 -0.07 8.59
CA THR A 24 5.23 0.64 8.74
C THR A 24 5.00 1.59 7.58
N PHE A 25 6.00 2.37 7.18
CA PHE A 25 5.93 3.25 6.00
C PHE A 25 5.70 2.45 4.71
N LEU A 26 6.36 1.31 4.55
CA LEU A 26 6.20 0.45 3.38
C LEU A 26 4.78 -0.13 3.31
N VAL A 27 4.24 -0.59 4.44
CA VAL A 27 2.86 -1.10 4.53
C VAL A 27 1.85 0.02 4.30
N LEU A 28 2.08 1.23 4.83
CA LEU A 28 1.21 2.38 4.57
C LEU A 28 1.25 2.78 3.09
N ALA A 29 2.45 2.87 2.51
CA ALA A 29 2.63 3.24 1.12
C ALA A 29 2.08 2.16 0.18
N PHE A 30 2.55 0.92 0.26
CA PHE A 30 2.08 -0.19 -0.57
C PHE A 30 0.71 -0.75 -0.17
N GLY A 31 0.11 -0.28 0.93
CA GLY A 31 -1.29 -0.55 1.24
C GLY A 31 -2.18 0.49 0.58
N ILE A 32 -2.00 1.76 0.96
CA ILE A 32 -2.92 2.83 0.56
C ILE A 32 -2.82 3.15 -0.92
N TRP A 33 -1.60 3.30 -1.47
CA TRP A 33 -1.42 3.69 -2.87
C TRP A 33 -2.05 2.71 -3.87
N PRO A 34 -1.81 1.38 -3.80
CA PRO A 34 -2.42 0.46 -4.76
C PRO A 34 -3.93 0.35 -4.58
N ILE A 35 -4.47 0.48 -3.37
CA ILE A 35 -5.93 0.52 -3.18
C ILE A 35 -6.51 1.75 -3.90
N VAL A 36 -5.88 2.92 -3.75
CA VAL A 36 -6.28 4.13 -4.47
C VAL A 36 -6.16 3.94 -5.99
N ALA A 37 -5.04 3.40 -6.47
CA ALA A 37 -4.82 3.15 -7.90
C ALA A 37 -5.89 2.20 -8.48
N VAL A 38 -6.15 1.07 -7.82
CA VAL A 38 -7.17 0.10 -8.25
C VAL A 38 -8.56 0.73 -8.18
N GLY A 39 -8.89 1.45 -7.11
CA GLY A 39 -10.17 2.14 -6.96
C GLY A 39 -10.40 3.18 -8.06
N THR A 40 -9.39 3.99 -8.39
CA THR A 40 -9.46 4.99 -9.46
C THR A 40 -9.60 4.33 -10.84
N VAL A 41 -8.78 3.33 -11.16
CA VAL A 41 -8.82 2.66 -12.47
C VAL A 41 -10.11 1.87 -12.64
N ALA A 42 -10.52 1.09 -11.64
CA ALA A 42 -11.77 0.34 -11.67
C ALA A 42 -12.98 1.27 -11.70
N GLY A 43 -12.99 2.32 -10.88
CA GLY A 43 -14.04 3.32 -10.86
C GLY A 43 -14.18 4.06 -12.18
N TYR A 44 -13.06 4.48 -12.79
CA TYR A 44 -13.07 5.14 -14.08
C TYR A 44 -13.50 4.20 -15.21
N GLY A 45 -12.97 2.98 -15.25
CA GLY A 45 -13.36 1.96 -16.23
C GLY A 45 -14.85 1.59 -16.11
N PHE A 46 -15.35 1.45 -14.88
CA PHE A 46 -16.76 1.23 -14.61
C PHE A 46 -17.62 2.41 -15.03
N LEU A 47 -17.21 3.65 -14.74
CA LEU A 47 -17.94 4.85 -15.13
C LEU A 47 -18.02 4.97 -16.65
N VAL A 48 -16.90 4.75 -17.34
CA VAL A 48 -16.85 4.72 -18.80
C VAL A 48 -17.80 3.65 -19.31
N TRP A 49 -17.66 2.39 -18.87
CA TRP A 49 -18.53 1.28 -19.27
C TRP A 49 -20.01 1.57 -19.03
N PHE A 50 -20.35 2.09 -17.84
CA PHE A 50 -21.71 2.46 -17.48
C PHE A 50 -22.25 3.59 -18.36
N TYR A 51 -21.42 4.58 -18.69
CA TYR A 51 -21.76 5.60 -19.67
C TYR A 51 -22.06 4.98 -21.04
N GLN A 52 -21.31 3.97 -21.48
CA GLN A 52 -21.61 3.23 -22.72
C GLN A 52 -22.97 2.52 -22.68
N MET A 53 -23.39 2.01 -21.52
CA MET A 53 -24.69 1.35 -21.35
C MET A 53 -25.86 2.32 -21.56
N ILE A 54 -25.68 3.60 -21.22
CA ILE A 54 -26.72 4.64 -21.33
C ILE A 54 -26.71 5.30 -22.72
N PHE A 55 -25.52 5.65 -23.22
CA PHE A 55 -25.37 6.46 -24.44
C PHE A 55 -24.97 5.65 -25.69
N GLY A 56 -24.84 4.33 -25.54
CA GLY A 56 -24.38 3.43 -26.58
C GLY A 56 -22.84 3.25 -26.57
N PRO A 57 -22.35 2.13 -27.11
CA PRO A 57 -20.93 1.81 -27.11
C PRO A 57 -20.10 2.82 -27.94
N PRO A 58 -18.95 3.31 -27.44
CA PRO A 58 -17.96 4.01 -28.24
C PRO A 58 -17.38 3.01 -29.23
N GLY A 59 -17.90 3.06 -30.46
CA GLY A 59 -17.53 2.14 -31.53
C GLY A 59 -16.11 2.37 -32.04
N PRO A 60 -15.46 1.35 -32.65
CA PRO A 60 -14.20 1.51 -33.35
C PRO A 60 -14.33 2.50 -34.51
N LEU A 61 -13.42 3.47 -34.59
CA LEU A 61 -13.31 4.39 -35.72
C LEU A 61 -12.58 3.71 -36.88
N GLY A 62 -13.32 3.35 -37.92
CA GLY A 62 -12.82 3.23 -39.29
C GLY A 62 -12.31 1.86 -39.74
N HIS A 63 -13.02 1.28 -40.71
CA HIS A 63 -12.44 0.73 -41.93
C HIS A 63 -13.26 1.22 -43.12
#